data_AF-B1Z6C0-F1
#
_entry.id   AF-B1Z6C0-F1
#
_cell.length_a   1.000
_cell.length_b   1.000
_cell.length_c   1.000
_cell.angle_alpha   90.00
_cell.angle_beta   90.00
_cell.angle_gamma   90.00
#
_symmetry.space_group_name_H-M   'P 1'
#
loop_
_entity.id
_entity.type
_entity.pdbx_description
1 polymer ?
#
loop_
_entity_poly.entity_id
_entity_poly.type
_entity_poly.pdbx_seq_one_letter_code
_entity_poly.pdbx_strand_id
1 'polypeptide(L)'
;MEREEQQATALETHSTLRKGGVSPVELGRFYRTILDDGICSNQVELARLFSTSTGVVSKALRASTLPESVITALGGSDRVTFRVAETLAKLLTSLGNDVVCRNAQKIVDGRTLPIAVVLAALADGSAMVHGGRLVSVSVAASGRYLKLEVEPRAMARILSRLAEFSEAIDMSARRICTVSRS
;
A
#
# COMPACT_ATOMS: atom_id res chain seq x y z
N MET A 1 -18.57 -1.04 36.78
CA MET A 1 -18.29 0.41 36.74
C MET A 1 -17.23 0.75 35.69
N GLU A 2 -15.93 0.50 35.90
CA GLU A 2 -14.88 0.91 34.94
C GLU A 2 -15.05 0.30 33.52
N ARG A 3 -15.40 -0.99 33.44
CA ARG A 3 -15.63 -1.68 32.16
C ARG A 3 -16.89 -1.20 31.41
N GLU A 4 -17.94 -0.83 32.14
CA GLU A 4 -19.19 -0.35 31.53
C GLU A 4 -19.02 1.06 30.96
N GLU A 5 -18.26 1.91 31.65
CA GLU A 5 -17.86 3.23 31.16
C GLU A 5 -16.99 3.12 29.90
N GLN A 6 -15.98 2.26 29.92
CA GLN A 6 -15.14 1.96 28.75
C GLN A 6 -15.97 1.47 27.56
N GLN A 7 -16.96 0.60 27.79
CA GLN A 7 -17.86 0.12 26.74
C GLN A 7 -18.74 1.25 26.18
N ALA A 8 -19.25 2.15 27.02
CA ALA A 8 -20.02 3.30 26.58
C ALA A 8 -19.18 4.24 25.71
N THR A 9 -17.95 4.56 26.11
CA THR A 9 -17.01 5.37 25.31
C THR A 9 -16.66 4.69 23.99
N ALA A 10 -16.45 3.36 24.00
CA ALA A 10 -16.18 2.59 22.79
C ALA A 10 -17.36 2.64 21.80
N LEU A 11 -18.61 2.57 22.29
CA LEU A 11 -19.81 2.68 21.47
C LEU A 11 -19.93 4.05 20.80
N GLU A 12 -19.68 5.13 21.53
CA GLU A 12 -19.71 6.49 20.98
C GLU A 12 -18.61 6.70 19.92
N THR A 13 -17.39 6.23 20.22
CA THR A 13 -16.27 6.26 19.28
C THR A 13 -16.58 5.48 18.01
N HIS A 14 -17.12 4.27 18.15
CA HIS A 14 -17.51 3.42 17.02
C HIS A 14 -18.57 4.07 16.13
N SER A 15 -19.60 4.67 16.74
CA SER A 15 -20.65 5.41 16.04
C SER A 15 -20.07 6.57 15.22
N THR A 16 -19.13 7.31 15.81
CA THR A 16 -18.44 8.43 15.15
C THR A 16 -17.61 7.95 13.97
N LEU A 17 -16.81 6.89 14.16
CA LEU A 17 -16.00 6.28 13.10
C LEU A 17 -16.86 5.78 11.92
N ARG A 18 -17.98 5.11 12.22
CA ARG A 18 -18.94 4.63 11.22
C ARG A 18 -19.54 5.77 10.40
N LYS A 19 -19.98 6.85 11.06
CA LYS A 19 -20.53 8.04 10.40
C LYS A 19 -19.51 8.76 9.54
N GLY A 20 -18.25 8.79 9.98
CA GLY A 20 -17.13 9.37 9.23
C GLY A 20 -16.68 8.55 8.02
N GLY A 21 -17.21 7.33 7.83
CA GLY A 21 -16.84 6.48 6.69
C GLY A 21 -15.39 6.00 6.73
N VAL A 22 -14.86 5.74 7.94
CA VAL A 22 -13.44 5.35 8.11
C VAL A 22 -13.09 4.08 7.34
N SER A 23 -11.83 3.95 6.99
CA SER A 23 -11.34 2.78 6.28
C SER A 23 -11.45 1.51 7.14
N PRO A 24 -11.63 0.34 6.52
CA PRO A 24 -11.43 -0.97 7.15
C PRO A 24 -10.15 -1.11 7.97
N VAL A 25 -9.06 -0.45 7.56
CA VAL A 25 -7.78 -0.45 8.29
C VAL A 25 -7.94 0.26 9.63
N GLU A 26 -8.47 1.48 9.63
CA GLU A 26 -8.71 2.27 10.84
C GLU A 26 -9.72 1.61 11.76
N LEU A 27 -10.82 1.09 11.20
CA LEU A 27 -11.83 0.35 11.96
C LEU A 27 -11.23 -0.90 12.61
N GLY A 28 -10.35 -1.61 11.90
CA GLY A 28 -9.64 -2.77 12.43
C GLY A 28 -8.63 -2.43 13.51
N ARG A 29 -7.95 -1.27 13.42
CA ARG A 29 -7.05 -0.79 14.47
C ARG A 29 -7.85 -0.46 15.74
N PHE A 30 -8.97 0.24 15.59
CA PHE A 30 -9.90 0.49 16.70
C PHE A 30 -10.37 -0.82 17.36
N TYR A 31 -10.82 -1.79 16.58
CA TYR A 31 -11.23 -3.10 17.12
C TYR A 31 -10.11 -3.84 17.83
N ARG A 32 -8.86 -3.70 17.37
CA ARG A 32 -7.71 -4.29 18.03
C ARG A 32 -7.48 -3.66 19.40
N THR A 33 -7.54 -2.33 19.51
CA THR A 33 -7.45 -1.64 20.82
C THR A 33 -8.49 -2.15 21.81
N ILE A 34 -9.76 -2.30 21.40
CA ILE A 34 -10.82 -2.82 22.27
C ILE A 34 -10.54 -4.27 22.76
N LEU A 35 -9.89 -5.09 21.94
CA LEU A 35 -9.51 -6.45 22.31
C LEU A 35 -8.26 -6.48 23.20
N ASP A 36 -7.25 -5.68 22.86
CA ASP A 36 -5.97 -5.62 23.58
C ASP A 36 -6.17 -5.02 25.00
N ASP A 37 -7.08 -4.06 25.13
CA ASP A 37 -7.46 -3.46 26.42
C ASP A 37 -8.41 -4.36 27.24
N GLY A 38 -8.84 -5.51 26.71
CA GLY A 38 -9.72 -6.46 27.40
C GLY A 38 -11.16 -5.99 27.57
N ILE A 39 -11.56 -4.88 26.93
CA ILE A 39 -12.94 -4.38 26.95
C ILE A 39 -13.90 -5.44 26.40
N CYS A 40 -13.50 -6.09 25.30
CA CYS A 40 -14.11 -7.32 24.79
C CYS A 40 -13.10 -8.47 24.79
N SER A 41 -13.55 -9.66 25.13
CA SER A 41 -12.69 -10.85 25.27
C SER A 41 -12.41 -11.53 23.93
N ASN A 42 -13.25 -11.29 22.91
CA ASN A 42 -13.13 -11.90 21.59
C ASN A 42 -13.96 -11.15 20.52
N GLN A 43 -13.79 -11.56 19.26
CA GLN A 43 -14.48 -10.95 18.12
C GLN A 43 -16.01 -11.10 18.15
N VAL A 44 -16.54 -12.13 18.81
CA VAL A 44 -18.00 -12.35 18.90
C VAL A 44 -18.62 -11.36 19.87
N GLU A 45 -17.99 -11.14 21.02
CA GLU A 45 -18.40 -10.12 21.98
C GLU A 45 -18.31 -8.72 21.36
N LEU A 46 -17.22 -8.44 20.65
CA LEU A 46 -17.03 -7.18 19.93
C LEU A 46 -18.10 -6.94 18.86
N ALA A 47 -18.44 -7.98 18.09
CA ALA A 47 -19.51 -7.92 17.09
C ALA A 47 -20.88 -7.63 17.72
N ARG A 48 -21.17 -8.25 18.87
CA ARG A 48 -22.40 -7.98 19.63
C ARG A 48 -22.44 -6.56 20.17
N LEU A 49 -21.36 -6.11 20.81
CA LEU A 49 -21.26 -4.76 21.37
C LEU A 49 -21.56 -3.71 20.30
N PHE A 50 -20.92 -3.81 19.13
CA PHE A 50 -21.09 -2.84 18.05
C PHE A 50 -22.22 -3.15 17.07
N SER A 51 -23.11 -4.10 17.40
CA SER A 51 -24.24 -4.52 16.55
C SER A 51 -23.83 -4.76 15.08
N THR A 52 -22.72 -5.47 14.88
CA THR A 52 -22.19 -5.79 13.56
C THR A 52 -21.93 -7.29 13.42
N SER A 53 -21.57 -7.76 12.23
CA SER A 53 -21.29 -9.18 12.03
C SER A 53 -19.84 -9.50 12.42
N THR A 54 -19.63 -10.69 12.97
CA THR A 54 -18.27 -11.22 13.24
C THR A 54 -17.42 -11.24 11.96
N GLY A 55 -18.03 -11.43 10.79
CA GLY A 55 -17.36 -11.35 9.51
C GLY A 55 -16.80 -9.95 9.19
N VAL A 56 -17.54 -8.88 9.51
CA VAL A 56 -17.05 -7.49 9.35
C VAL A 56 -15.89 -7.23 10.31
N VAL A 57 -16.02 -7.64 11.57
CA VAL A 57 -14.96 -7.52 12.58
C VAL A 57 -13.69 -8.23 12.11
N SER A 58 -13.82 -9.49 11.68
CA SER A 58 -12.69 -10.29 11.22
C SER A 58 -12.00 -9.68 9.99
N LYS A 59 -12.78 -9.20 9.01
CA LYS A 59 -12.24 -8.53 7.81
C LYS A 59 -11.51 -7.24 8.16
N ALA A 60 -12.05 -6.43 9.08
CA ALA A 60 -11.42 -5.20 9.52
C ALA A 60 -10.11 -5.48 10.29
N LEU A 61 -10.13 -6.43 11.24
CA LEU A 61 -8.93 -6.87 11.97
C LEU A 61 -7.84 -7.44 11.05
N ARG A 62 -8.21 -8.05 9.92
CA ARG A 62 -7.26 -8.48 8.90
C ARG A 62 -6.75 -7.32 8.05
N ALA A 63 -7.60 -6.34 7.74
CA ALA A 63 -7.18 -5.13 7.04
C ALA A 63 -6.18 -4.31 7.88
N SER A 64 -6.32 -4.30 9.22
CA SER A 64 -5.40 -3.57 10.10
C SER A 64 -3.99 -4.19 10.20
N THR A 65 -3.77 -5.40 9.68
CA THR A 65 -2.43 -6.02 9.60
C THR A 65 -1.70 -5.71 8.29
N LEU A 66 -2.29 -4.91 7.40
CA LEU A 66 -1.61 -4.52 6.17
C LEU A 66 -0.36 -3.69 6.50
N PRO A 67 0.80 -3.97 5.86
CA PRO A 67 2.02 -3.18 6.08
C PRO A 67 1.82 -1.71 5.69
N GLU A 68 2.40 -0.79 6.47
CA GLU A 68 2.30 0.65 6.19
C GLU A 68 2.84 1.02 4.82
N SER A 69 3.93 0.42 4.36
CA SER A 69 4.48 0.67 3.02
C SER A 69 3.46 0.39 1.90
N VAL A 70 2.62 -0.64 2.09
CA VAL A 70 1.56 -0.98 1.13
C VAL A 70 0.45 0.07 1.19
N ILE A 71 0.02 0.48 2.39
CA ILE A 71 -0.99 1.53 2.58
C ILE A 71 -0.53 2.87 1.98
N THR A 72 0.73 3.24 2.20
CA THR A 72 1.34 4.42 1.60
C THR A 72 1.38 4.32 0.08
N ALA A 73 1.75 3.16 -0.48
CA ALA A 73 1.74 2.92 -1.92
C ALA A 73 0.34 2.94 -2.55
N LEU A 74 -0.72 2.72 -1.76
CA LEU A 74 -2.11 2.96 -2.19
C LEU A 74 -2.49 4.44 -2.17
N GLY A 75 -1.69 5.29 -1.53
CA GLY A 75 -1.99 6.70 -1.35
C GLY A 75 -2.84 7.00 -0.11
N GLY A 76 -2.88 6.09 0.87
CA GLY A 76 -3.58 6.27 2.14
C GLY A 76 -4.56 5.15 2.49
N SER A 77 -4.93 5.08 3.78
CA SER A 77 -5.88 4.12 4.35
C SER A 77 -7.29 4.32 3.80
N ASP A 78 -7.68 5.56 3.51
CA ASP A 78 -8.97 5.97 2.92
C ASP A 78 -9.30 5.25 1.60
N ARG A 79 -8.27 4.84 0.84
CA ARG A 79 -8.44 4.09 -0.42
C ARG A 79 -8.57 2.57 -0.23
N VAL A 80 -8.41 2.07 0.99
CA VAL A 80 -8.43 0.64 1.30
C VAL A 80 -9.84 0.20 1.64
N THR A 81 -10.63 -0.17 0.62
CA THR A 81 -11.93 -0.83 0.85
C THR A 81 -11.77 -2.28 1.30
N PHE A 82 -12.84 -2.93 1.79
CA PHE A 82 -12.78 -4.36 2.16
C PHE A 82 -12.34 -5.25 1.00
N ARG A 83 -12.76 -4.94 -0.23
CA ARG A 83 -12.36 -5.67 -1.44
C ARG A 83 -10.87 -5.50 -1.74
N VAL A 84 -10.36 -4.28 -1.58
CA VAL A 84 -8.94 -3.97 -1.76
C VAL A 84 -8.11 -4.69 -0.69
N ALA A 85 -8.50 -4.62 0.58
CA ALA A 85 -7.84 -5.31 1.68
C ALA A 85 -7.79 -6.84 1.47
N GLU A 86 -8.88 -7.45 0.99
CA GLU A 86 -8.90 -8.88 0.67
C GLU A 86 -7.93 -9.23 -0.47
N THR A 87 -7.86 -8.38 -1.50
CA THR A 87 -6.92 -8.57 -2.61
C THR A 87 -5.48 -8.45 -2.15
N LEU A 88 -5.17 -7.46 -1.30
CA LEU A 88 -3.84 -7.27 -0.72
C LEU A 88 -3.44 -8.44 0.18
N ALA A 89 -4.37 -8.94 1.01
CA ALA A 89 -4.11 -10.10 1.86
C ALA A 89 -3.75 -11.34 1.01
N LYS A 90 -4.43 -11.53 -0.14
CA LYS A 90 -4.10 -12.61 -1.09
C LYS A 90 -2.70 -12.41 -1.69
N LEU A 91 -2.37 -11.19 -2.13
CA LEU A 91 -1.04 -10.87 -2.67
C LEU A 91 0.09 -11.10 -1.65
N LEU A 92 -0.09 -10.63 -0.41
CA LEU A 92 0.87 -10.82 0.67
C LEU A 92 1.07 -12.31 0.99
N THR A 93 0.01 -13.09 0.93
CA THR A 93 0.07 -14.55 1.13
C THR A 93 0.77 -15.26 -0.03
N SER A 94 0.50 -14.86 -1.27
CA SER A 94 1.02 -15.56 -2.46
C SER A 94 2.47 -15.20 -2.80
N LEU A 95 2.87 -13.95 -2.60
CA LEU A 95 4.21 -13.46 -2.96
C LEU A 95 5.14 -13.31 -1.75
N GLY A 96 4.58 -13.28 -0.55
CA GLY A 96 5.29 -12.97 0.68
C GLY A 96 5.33 -11.46 0.96
N ASN A 97 5.29 -11.11 2.24
CA ASN A 97 5.30 -9.71 2.71
C ASN A 97 6.48 -8.91 2.14
N ASP A 98 7.69 -9.46 2.17
CA ASP A 98 8.90 -8.74 1.78
C ASP A 98 8.89 -8.35 0.29
N VAL A 99 8.38 -9.22 -0.58
CA VAL A 99 8.30 -8.95 -2.03
C VAL A 99 7.32 -7.80 -2.28
N VAL A 100 6.12 -7.89 -1.69
CA VAL A 100 5.08 -6.88 -1.86
C VAL A 100 5.52 -5.53 -1.27
N CYS A 101 6.17 -5.52 -0.11
CA CYS A 101 6.70 -4.30 0.50
C CYS A 101 7.82 -3.67 -0.35
N ARG A 102 8.73 -4.46 -0.93
CA ARG A 102 9.74 -3.95 -1.87
C ARG A 102 9.10 -3.36 -3.13
N ASN A 103 8.04 -3.98 -3.65
CA ASN A 103 7.32 -3.43 -4.80
C ASN A 103 6.58 -2.15 -4.43
N ALA A 104 5.99 -2.08 -3.24
CA ALA A 104 5.33 -0.88 -2.72
C ALA A 104 6.28 0.33 -2.68
N GLN A 105 7.55 0.13 -2.30
CA GLN A 105 8.56 1.19 -2.26
C GLN A 105 8.88 1.81 -3.64
N LYS A 106 8.55 1.12 -4.74
CA LYS A 106 8.75 1.65 -6.11
C LYS A 106 7.62 2.60 -6.53
N ILE A 107 6.51 2.60 -5.81
CA ILE A 107 5.31 3.39 -6.11
C ILE A 107 5.44 4.74 -5.41
N VAL A 108 5.81 5.77 -6.17
CA VAL A 108 6.11 7.12 -5.65
C VAL A 108 4.84 7.91 -5.32
N ASP A 109 3.78 7.76 -6.13
CA ASP A 109 2.51 8.44 -5.91
C ASP A 109 1.33 7.53 -6.27
N GLY A 110 0.94 6.68 -5.32
CA GLY A 110 -0.20 5.79 -5.47
C GLY A 110 -1.54 6.51 -5.62
N ARG A 111 -1.66 7.72 -5.04
CA ARG A 111 -2.94 8.44 -4.93
C ARG A 111 -3.43 8.90 -6.30
N THR A 112 -2.53 9.26 -7.20
CA THR A 112 -2.87 9.65 -8.58
C THR A 112 -3.15 8.47 -9.50
N LEU A 113 -2.90 7.23 -9.06
CA LEU A 113 -3.09 6.03 -9.86
C LEU A 113 -4.44 5.34 -9.63
N PRO A 114 -5.04 4.72 -10.66
CA PRO A 114 -6.15 3.81 -10.47
C PRO A 114 -5.77 2.65 -9.57
N ILE A 115 -6.68 2.22 -8.70
CA ILE A 115 -6.42 1.16 -7.71
C ILE A 115 -5.92 -0.14 -8.34
N ALA A 116 -6.43 -0.49 -9.53
CA ALA A 116 -6.03 -1.68 -10.26
C ALA A 116 -4.57 -1.62 -10.72
N VAL A 117 -4.08 -0.43 -11.10
CA VAL A 117 -2.68 -0.22 -11.51
C VAL A 117 -1.75 -0.38 -10.31
N VAL A 118 -2.12 0.18 -9.15
CA VAL A 118 -1.37 0.01 -7.91
C VAL A 118 -1.33 -1.47 -7.51
N LEU A 119 -2.45 -2.19 -7.57
CA LEU A 119 -2.51 -3.61 -7.24
C LEU A 119 -1.66 -4.47 -8.20
N ALA A 120 -1.68 -4.18 -9.49
CA ALA A 120 -0.83 -4.84 -10.47
C ALA A 120 0.65 -4.60 -10.15
N ALA A 121 1.03 -3.33 -9.92
CA ALA A 121 2.38 -2.94 -9.55
C ALA A 121 2.90 -3.59 -8.27
N LEU A 122 2.04 -3.74 -7.26
CA LEU A 122 2.38 -4.46 -6.04
C LEU A 122 2.66 -5.95 -6.32
N ALA A 123 1.94 -6.54 -7.27
CA ALA A 123 2.05 -7.94 -7.64
C ALA A 123 3.29 -8.24 -8.49
N ASP A 124 3.61 -7.41 -9.48
CA ASP A 124 4.65 -7.69 -10.48
C ASP A 124 5.90 -6.80 -10.36
N GLY A 125 5.83 -5.72 -9.57
CA GLY A 125 6.91 -4.77 -9.38
C GLY A 125 7.15 -3.81 -10.56
N SER A 126 6.21 -3.71 -11.50
CA SER A 126 6.34 -2.99 -12.77
C SER A 126 6.25 -1.46 -12.68
N ALA A 127 5.72 -0.90 -11.58
CA ALA A 127 5.52 0.55 -11.49
C ALA A 127 6.73 1.26 -10.88
N MET A 128 7.46 2.00 -11.73
CA MET A 128 7.97 3.31 -11.35
C MET A 128 7.06 4.33 -12.04
N VAL A 129 6.14 4.94 -11.30
CA VAL A 129 5.29 6.01 -11.85
C VAL A 129 5.73 7.31 -11.19
N HIS A 130 6.42 8.15 -11.94
CA HIS A 130 6.78 9.51 -11.53
C HIS A 130 5.83 10.49 -12.22
N GLY A 131 5.02 11.21 -11.44
CA GLY A 131 4.11 12.25 -11.94
C GLY A 131 3.00 11.75 -12.87
N GLY A 132 2.40 10.59 -12.58
CA GLY A 132 1.29 10.03 -13.35
C GLY A 132 1.65 9.46 -14.72
N ARG A 133 2.95 9.26 -15.01
CA ARG A 133 3.43 8.61 -16.23
C ARG A 133 4.12 7.30 -15.90
N LEU A 134 3.66 6.22 -16.53
CA LEU A 134 4.32 4.91 -16.45
C LEU A 134 5.67 5.02 -17.14
N VAL A 135 6.75 4.95 -16.37
CA VAL A 135 8.12 4.86 -16.89
C VAL A 135 8.77 3.66 -16.19
N SER A 136 8.69 2.48 -16.78
CA SER A 136 9.40 1.32 -16.24
C SER A 136 10.83 1.29 -16.79
N VAL A 137 11.81 1.24 -15.90
CA VAL A 137 13.22 1.00 -16.25
C VAL A 137 13.60 -0.36 -15.71
N SER A 138 13.96 -1.28 -16.60
CA SER A 138 14.45 -2.62 -16.24
C SER A 138 15.80 -2.88 -16.89
N VAL A 139 16.65 -3.66 -16.22
CA VAL A 139 17.87 -4.18 -16.85
C VAL A 139 17.47 -5.40 -17.66
N ALA A 140 17.86 -5.46 -18.94
CA ALA A 140 17.60 -6.63 -19.75
C ALA A 140 18.27 -7.87 -19.17
N ALA A 141 17.72 -9.05 -19.43
CA ALA A 141 18.28 -10.32 -18.94
C ALA A 141 19.76 -10.53 -19.31
N SER A 142 20.21 -9.91 -20.41
CA SER A 142 21.61 -9.93 -20.86
C SER A 142 22.55 -9.03 -20.04
N GLY A 143 22.01 -8.11 -19.24
CA GLY A 143 22.76 -7.09 -18.50
C GLY A 143 23.33 -5.96 -19.37
N ARG A 144 23.14 -6.00 -20.70
CA ARG A 144 23.84 -5.10 -21.64
C ARG A 144 23.09 -3.81 -21.96
N TYR A 145 21.79 -3.76 -21.69
CA TYR A 145 20.97 -2.59 -21.96
C TYR A 145 19.88 -2.43 -20.91
N LEU A 146 19.48 -1.18 -20.72
CA LEU A 146 18.30 -0.81 -19.95
C LEU A 146 17.10 -0.75 -20.90
N LYS A 147 16.02 -1.42 -20.53
CA LYS A 147 14.72 -1.32 -21.20
C LYS A 147 13.91 -0.24 -20.51
N LEU A 148 13.54 0.79 -21.29
CA LEU A 148 12.63 1.85 -20.89
C LEU A 148 11.27 1.59 -21.56
N GLU A 149 10.25 1.34 -20.76
CA GLU A 149 8.86 1.28 -21.22
C GLU A 149 8.15 2.56 -20.79
N VAL A 150 7.66 3.30 -21.78
CA VAL A 150 7.02 4.60 -21.58
C VAL A 150 5.80 4.73 -22.47
N GLU A 151 4.84 5.57 -22.07
CA GLU A 151 3.70 5.86 -22.92
C GLU A 151 4.11 6.50 -24.26
N PRO A 152 3.40 6.22 -25.38
CA PRO A 152 3.76 6.73 -26.70
C PRO A 152 3.95 8.25 -26.77
N ARG A 153 3.17 9.03 -25.99
CA ARG A 153 3.28 10.50 -25.93
C ARG A 153 4.54 10.97 -25.21
N ALA A 154 5.06 10.19 -24.27
CA ALA A 154 6.31 10.46 -23.58
C ALA A 154 7.53 10.01 -24.40
N MET A 155 7.36 8.99 -25.26
CA MET A 155 8.42 8.47 -26.13
C MET A 155 9.08 9.56 -26.98
N ALA A 156 8.29 10.40 -27.67
CA ALA A 156 8.82 11.45 -28.52
C ALA A 156 9.73 12.45 -27.77
N ARG A 157 9.37 12.79 -26.51
CA ARG A 157 10.17 13.69 -25.66
C ARG A 157 11.45 13.05 -25.15
N ILE A 158 11.45 11.74 -24.94
CA ILE A 158 12.64 10.99 -24.51
C ILE A 158 13.59 10.83 -25.69
N LEU A 159 13.07 10.45 -26.87
CA LEU A 159 13.85 10.33 -28.09
C LEU A 159 14.50 11.65 -28.47
N SER A 160 13.82 12.79 -28.30
CA SER A 160 14.39 14.11 -28.60
C SER A 160 15.54 14.52 -27.66
N ARG A 161 15.73 13.83 -26.54
CA ARG A 161 16.76 14.12 -25.52
C ARG A 161 17.66 12.91 -25.22
N LEU A 162 17.68 11.92 -26.11
CA LEU A 162 18.34 10.63 -25.87
C LEU A 162 19.83 10.80 -25.51
N ALA A 163 20.51 11.74 -26.18
CA ALA A 163 21.92 12.05 -25.93
C ALA A 163 22.15 12.57 -24.50
N GLU A 164 21.34 13.53 -24.04
CA GLU A 164 21.40 14.07 -22.68
C GLU A 164 21.13 12.98 -21.63
N PHE A 165 20.18 12.07 -21.91
CA PHE A 165 19.89 10.94 -21.04
C PHE A 165 21.06 9.97 -20.93
N SER A 166 21.69 9.62 -22.06
CA SER A 166 22.86 8.74 -22.07
C SER A 166 24.00 9.34 -21.25
N GLU A 167 24.27 10.63 -21.43
CA GLU A 167 25.31 11.34 -20.70
C GLU A 167 25.00 11.40 -19.19
N ALA A 168 23.75 11.67 -18.80
CA ALA A 168 23.33 11.68 -17.41
C ALA A 168 23.47 10.29 -16.75
N ILE A 169 23.15 9.21 -17.47
CA ILE A 169 23.31 7.83 -16.99
C ILE A 169 24.80 7.50 -16.82
N ASP A 170 25.63 7.82 -17.81
CA ASP A 170 27.09 7.60 -17.73
C ASP A 170 27.72 8.38 -16.57
N MET A 171 27.33 9.64 -16.37
CA MET A 171 27.79 10.44 -15.23
C MET A 171 27.36 9.84 -13.89
N SER A 172 26.13 9.35 -13.80
CA SER A 172 25.59 8.75 -12.58
C SER A 172 26.26 7.41 -12.26
N ALA A 173 26.52 6.58 -13.28
CA ALA A 173 27.24 5.31 -13.14
C ALA A 173 28.67 5.53 -12.63
N ARG A 174 29.38 6.54 -13.15
CA ARG A 174 30.74 6.88 -12.69
C ARG A 174 30.75 7.28 -11.21
N ARG A 175 29.76 8.06 -10.75
CA ARG A 175 29.63 8.47 -9.34
C ARG A 175 29.41 7.29 -8.39
N ILE A 176 28.59 6.32 -8.79
CA ILE A 176 28.33 5.11 -7.97
C ILE A 176 29.59 4.24 -7.85
N CYS A 177 30.35 4.09 -8.94
CA CYS A 177 31.60 3.32 -8.95
C CYS A 177 32.72 3.95 -8.11
N THR A 178 32.75 5.27 -7.97
CA THR A 178 33.73 5.97 -7.10
C THR A 178 33.43 5.81 -5.61
N VAL A 179 32.15 5.73 -5.23
CA VAL A 179 31.75 5.55 -3.81
C VAL A 179 32.00 4.12 -3.31
N SER A 180 31.95 3.10 -4.18
CA SER A 180 32.23 1.70 -3.81
C SER A 180 33.72 1.32 -3.74
N ARG A 181 34.64 2.25 -4.02
CA ARG A 181 36.10 2.03 -3.96
C ARG A 181 36.81 2.82 -2.85
N SER A 182 36.04 3.46 -1.96
CA SER A 182 36.52 4.15 -0.76
C SER A 182 36.14 3.32 0.46
#